data_AF-A0A542Y6C4-F1
#
_entry.id   AF-A0A542Y6C4-F1
#
_cell.length_a   1.000
_cell.length_b   1.000
_cell.length_c   1.000
_cell.angle_alpha   90.00
_cell.angle_beta   90.00
_cell.angle_gamma   90.00
#
_symmetry.space_group_name_H-M   'P 1'
#
loop_
_entity.id
_entity.type
_entity.pdbx_description
1 polymer ?
#
loop_
_entity_poly.entity_id
_entity_poly.type
_entity_poly.pdbx_seq_one_letter_code
_entity_poly.pdbx_strand_id
1 'polypeptide(L)'
;MNESPADDQNTGAAKILLGFTRGVAPSKWERRWNAISPEHPLTIVPFPEPYGRPEGTDEFDMMLERSAPGGAPAGSASEGSRTHHALRLYDEALALVLPKGHELKGSESVSLADLADVRILDHPDHAPEWPPAEPWADPAWMPSDIHAALAIVATGLGGILMPAPLARHIIDKHSHIAIRLAEPIVGGTVWASWRVERDAPDMQHLAGVMRGRTARSSRASADGGSATGRPSKAEKAAKAGKTGNRQAQPAKAKAKLKPNSRGAQLQAATEKREREKAARRKAKRK
;
A
#
# COMPACT_ATOMS: atom_id res chain seq x y z
N MET A 1 -51.68 39.13 -2.94
CA MET A 1 -51.37 38.13 -3.99
C MET A 1 -49.87 37.93 -3.91
N ASN A 2 -49.44 36.80 -3.37
CA ASN A 2 -48.03 36.47 -3.13
C ASN A 2 -47.39 36.07 -4.46
N GLU A 3 -46.32 36.74 -4.86
CA GLU A 3 -45.32 36.16 -5.76
C GLU A 3 -44.01 36.09 -4.97
N SER A 4 -43.69 34.88 -4.51
CA SER A 4 -42.35 34.51 -4.06
C SER A 4 -41.43 34.49 -5.29
N PRO A 5 -40.21 35.05 -5.22
CA PRO A 5 -39.24 34.83 -6.28
C PRO A 5 -38.77 33.37 -6.20
N ALA A 6 -38.84 32.68 -7.34
CA ALA A 6 -38.23 31.38 -7.52
C ALA A 6 -36.72 31.53 -7.32
N ASP A 7 -36.22 30.87 -6.28
CA ASP A 7 -34.80 30.77 -5.97
C ASP A 7 -34.14 29.92 -7.05
N ASP A 8 -33.39 30.58 -7.92
CA ASP A 8 -32.65 29.99 -9.04
C ASP A 8 -31.43 29.26 -8.46
N GLN A 9 -31.67 28.07 -7.92
CA GLN A 9 -30.64 27.19 -7.39
C GLN A 9 -29.81 26.65 -8.56
N ASN A 10 -28.79 27.43 -8.92
CA ASN A 10 -27.67 27.08 -9.78
C ASN A 10 -27.11 25.70 -9.39
N THR A 11 -27.67 24.65 -9.99
CA THR A 11 -27.24 23.26 -9.79
C THR A 11 -26.01 23.01 -10.67
N GLY A 12 -24.99 23.84 -10.51
CA GLY A 12 -23.63 23.51 -10.93
C GLY A 12 -23.15 22.44 -9.96
N ALA A 13 -22.95 21.23 -10.45
CA ALA A 13 -22.60 20.12 -9.58
C ALA A 13 -21.34 20.45 -8.75
N ALA A 14 -21.45 20.28 -7.43
CA ALA A 14 -20.37 20.61 -6.51
C ALA A 14 -19.15 19.73 -6.85
N LYS A 15 -18.09 20.39 -7.31
CA LYS A 15 -16.79 19.79 -7.59
C LYS A 15 -16.18 19.31 -6.27
N ILE A 16 -15.70 18.07 -6.22
CA ILE A 16 -15.01 17.54 -5.05
C ILE A 16 -13.51 17.72 -5.23
N LEU A 17 -12.83 18.33 -4.28
CA LEU A 17 -11.37 18.48 -4.25
C LEU A 17 -10.72 17.37 -3.41
N LEU A 18 -9.98 16.49 -4.06
CA LEU A 18 -9.22 15.41 -3.46
C LEU A 18 -7.73 15.74 -3.45
N GLY A 19 -7.20 16.08 -2.27
CA GLY A 19 -5.76 16.21 -2.05
C GLY A 19 -5.08 14.84 -2.00
N PHE A 20 -3.84 14.71 -2.47
CA PHE A 20 -3.07 13.47 -2.28
C PHE A 20 -1.57 13.70 -2.08
N THR A 21 -0.99 12.94 -1.15
CA THR A 21 0.46 12.93 -0.90
C THR A 21 1.22 12.29 -2.06
N ARG A 22 2.45 12.75 -2.28
CA ARG A 22 3.38 12.15 -3.26
C ARG A 22 3.55 10.64 -3.05
N GLY A 23 3.67 9.92 -4.17
CA GLY A 23 3.77 8.46 -4.19
C GLY A 23 2.44 7.71 -4.11
N VAL A 24 1.32 8.39 -3.82
CA VAL A 24 -0.03 7.82 -3.93
C VAL A 24 -0.57 8.05 -5.34
N ALA A 25 -1.27 7.05 -5.89
CA ALA A 25 -1.81 7.07 -7.24
C ALA A 25 -3.36 7.05 -7.24
N PRO A 26 -4.02 8.23 -7.20
CA PRO A 26 -5.49 8.33 -7.03
C PRO A 26 -6.30 7.97 -8.29
N SER A 27 -5.66 7.86 -9.47
CA SER A 27 -6.35 7.71 -10.76
C SER A 27 -7.30 6.51 -10.84
N LYS A 28 -7.06 5.47 -10.04
CA LYS A 28 -7.98 4.32 -9.93
C LYS A 28 -9.30 4.72 -9.29
N TRP A 29 -9.26 5.52 -8.23
CA TRP A 29 -10.47 5.99 -7.54
C TRP A 29 -11.17 7.06 -8.35
N GLU A 30 -10.42 7.97 -8.99
CA GLU A 30 -10.95 8.96 -9.94
C GLU A 30 -11.78 8.30 -11.04
N ARG A 31 -11.21 7.31 -11.74
CA ARG A 31 -11.89 6.60 -12.82
C ARG A 31 -13.17 5.91 -12.33
N ARG A 32 -13.12 5.31 -11.14
CA ARG A 32 -14.29 4.64 -10.54
C ARG A 32 -15.36 5.64 -10.14
N TRP A 33 -14.96 6.77 -9.58
CA TRP A 33 -15.85 7.83 -9.16
C TRP A 33 -16.57 8.45 -10.36
N ASN A 34 -15.84 8.89 -11.38
CA ASN A 34 -16.41 9.48 -12.60
C ASN A 34 -17.35 8.52 -13.35
N ALA A 35 -17.20 7.20 -13.17
CA ALA A 35 -18.08 6.21 -13.77
C ALA A 35 -19.41 6.00 -13.00
N ILE A 36 -19.45 6.38 -11.71
CA ILE A 36 -20.61 6.15 -10.82
C ILE A 36 -21.31 7.46 -10.46
N SER A 37 -20.58 8.57 -10.43
CA SER A 37 -21.04 9.92 -10.15
C SER A 37 -20.49 10.90 -11.18
N PRO A 38 -20.84 10.74 -12.48
CA PRO A 38 -20.38 11.64 -13.55
C PRO A 38 -20.81 13.09 -13.34
N GLU A 39 -21.90 13.30 -12.61
CA GLU A 39 -22.41 14.61 -12.25
C GLU A 39 -21.51 15.33 -11.24
N HIS A 40 -20.80 14.63 -10.35
CA HIS A 40 -19.92 15.25 -9.34
C HIS A 40 -18.43 15.02 -9.69
N PRO A 41 -17.78 15.85 -10.52
CA PRO A 41 -16.40 15.57 -10.93
C PRO A 41 -15.39 15.66 -9.77
N LEU A 42 -14.45 14.72 -9.74
CA LEU A 42 -13.34 14.71 -8.78
C LEU A 42 -12.16 15.52 -9.34
N THR A 43 -11.70 16.52 -8.59
CA THR A 43 -10.48 17.28 -8.88
C THR A 43 -9.37 16.78 -7.99
N ILE A 44 -8.28 16.30 -8.59
CA ILE A 44 -7.17 15.72 -7.86
C ILE A 44 -6.02 16.72 -7.80
N VAL A 45 -5.53 17.00 -6.59
CA VAL A 45 -4.46 17.97 -6.34
C VAL A 45 -3.34 17.32 -5.53
N PRO A 46 -2.10 17.25 -6.04
CA PRO A 46 -0.98 16.75 -5.25
C PRO A 46 -0.55 17.77 -4.20
N PHE A 47 -0.10 17.30 -3.03
CA PHE A 47 0.64 18.10 -2.06
C PHE A 47 2.04 17.51 -1.79
N PRO A 48 3.04 18.34 -1.48
CA PRO A 48 4.44 17.91 -1.41
C PRO A 48 4.78 17.02 -0.21
N GLU A 49 4.05 17.15 0.89
CA GLU A 49 4.32 16.48 2.17
C GLU A 49 4.25 14.97 2.01
N PRO A 50 5.36 14.24 2.27
CA PRO A 50 5.38 12.79 2.16
C PRO A 50 4.58 12.11 3.27
N TYR A 51 4.38 12.77 4.41
CA TYR A 51 3.66 12.24 5.57
C TYR A 51 2.70 13.26 6.14
N GLY A 52 1.57 12.76 6.62
CA GLY A 52 0.53 13.58 7.22
C GLY A 52 -0.10 14.56 6.23
N ARG A 53 -0.60 15.65 6.83
CA ARG A 53 -1.36 16.68 6.17
C ARG A 53 -0.60 18.02 6.22
N PRO A 54 -0.53 18.78 5.13
CA PRO A 54 -0.02 20.15 5.15
C PRO A 54 -0.90 21.07 5.99
N GLU A 55 -0.30 22.08 6.60
CA GLU A 55 -1.06 23.18 7.22
C GLU A 55 -1.94 23.89 6.17
N GLY A 56 -3.11 24.39 6.59
CA GLY A 56 -3.99 25.18 5.72
C GLY A 56 -4.74 24.41 4.62
N THR A 57 -4.92 23.09 4.77
CA THR A 57 -5.59 22.23 3.77
C THR A 57 -7.11 22.18 3.87
N ASP A 58 -7.72 23.26 4.36
CA ASP A 58 -9.17 23.33 4.54
C ASP A 58 -9.92 23.36 3.20
N GLU A 59 -9.23 23.67 2.11
CA GLU A 59 -9.77 23.62 0.75
C GLU A 59 -10.07 22.19 0.27
N PHE A 60 -9.38 21.17 0.79
CA PHE A 60 -9.63 19.79 0.40
C PHE A 60 -10.88 19.24 1.07
N ASP A 61 -11.79 18.68 0.28
CA ASP A 61 -12.95 17.94 0.79
C ASP A 61 -12.51 16.60 1.40
N MET A 62 -11.54 15.95 0.76
CA MET A 62 -10.94 14.70 1.19
C MET A 62 -9.45 14.70 0.85
N MET A 63 -8.67 13.95 1.63
CA MET A 63 -7.23 13.82 1.44
C MET A 63 -6.82 12.35 1.43
N LEU A 64 -5.83 12.04 0.58
CA LEU A 64 -5.08 10.80 0.64
C LEU A 64 -3.74 11.08 1.31
N GLU A 65 -3.62 10.75 2.58
CA GLU A 65 -2.44 11.03 3.40
C GLU A 65 -1.75 9.74 3.85
N ARG A 66 -0.44 9.83 4.11
CA ARG A 66 0.39 8.73 4.57
C ARG A 66 0.73 8.93 6.04
N SER A 67 0.52 7.91 6.87
CA SER A 67 1.04 7.86 8.23
C SER A 67 2.28 6.96 8.31
N ALA A 68 3.05 7.14 9.38
CA ALA A 68 4.02 6.14 9.81
C ALA A 68 3.32 4.76 10.03
N PRO A 69 4.08 3.64 9.98
CA PRO A 69 3.56 2.31 10.29
C PRO A 69 2.88 2.30 11.67
N GLY A 70 1.68 1.71 11.76
CA GLY A 70 0.92 1.66 13.02
C GLY A 70 0.30 3.00 13.47
N GLY A 71 0.66 4.11 12.82
CA GLY A 71 0.06 5.42 13.04
C GLY A 71 -1.32 5.58 12.40
N ALA A 72 -1.98 6.69 12.71
CA ALA A 72 -3.24 7.12 12.12
C ALA A 72 -3.20 8.63 11.82
N PRO A 73 -4.06 9.14 10.92
CA PRO A 73 -4.19 10.57 10.66
C PRO A 73 -4.42 11.41 11.93
N ALA A 74 -3.84 12.61 11.95
CA ALA A 74 -4.08 13.55 13.04
C ALA A 74 -5.58 13.86 13.16
N GLY A 75 -6.10 13.87 14.40
CA GLY A 75 -7.51 14.16 14.67
C GLY A 75 -8.49 13.01 14.46
N SER A 76 -8.02 11.77 14.20
CA SER A 76 -8.91 10.61 13.98
C SER A 76 -9.17 9.72 15.21
N ALA A 77 -8.40 9.90 16.29
CA ALA A 77 -8.25 8.90 17.36
C ALA A 77 -9.40 8.79 18.38
N SER A 78 -10.10 9.88 18.72
CA SER A 78 -11.06 9.87 19.85
C SER A 78 -12.41 10.47 19.47
N GLU A 79 -13.49 9.74 19.74
CA GLU A 79 -14.85 10.09 19.32
C GLU A 79 -15.36 11.44 19.89
N GLY A 80 -14.89 11.85 21.07
CA GLY A 80 -15.25 13.13 21.69
C GLY A 80 -14.43 14.35 21.23
N SER A 81 -13.32 14.15 20.50
CA SER A 81 -12.46 15.22 20.00
C SER A 81 -12.03 14.99 18.55
N ARG A 82 -12.79 14.17 17.82
CA ARG A 82 -12.50 13.80 16.44
C ARG A 82 -12.76 15.02 15.56
N THR A 83 -11.73 15.49 14.89
CA THR A 83 -11.84 16.52 13.86
C THR A 83 -11.91 15.91 12.46
N HIS A 84 -11.45 14.65 12.32
CA HIS A 84 -11.36 13.96 11.03
C HIS A 84 -11.88 12.53 11.06
N HIS A 85 -12.65 12.17 10.04
CA HIS A 85 -12.82 10.77 9.66
C HIS A 85 -11.53 10.26 9.01
N ALA A 86 -11.22 8.99 9.24
CA ALA A 86 -10.08 8.33 8.61
C ALA A 86 -10.46 6.91 8.19
N LEU A 87 -10.20 6.62 6.92
CA LEU A 87 -10.42 5.35 6.27
C LEU A 87 -9.07 4.77 5.84
N ARG A 88 -8.65 3.68 6.49
CA ARG A 88 -7.45 2.95 6.08
C ARG A 88 -7.62 2.32 4.70
N LEU A 89 -6.70 2.58 3.78
CA LEU A 89 -6.76 2.06 2.41
C LEU A 89 -5.81 0.87 2.21
N TYR A 90 -4.52 1.06 2.45
CA TYR A 90 -3.51 0.01 2.31
C TYR A 90 -2.21 0.35 3.02
N ASP A 91 -1.40 -0.67 3.29
CA ASP A 91 -0.01 -0.50 3.70
C ASP A 91 0.91 -0.48 2.48
N GLU A 92 1.93 0.37 2.54
CA GLU A 92 3.00 0.44 1.57
C GLU A 92 4.15 -0.45 2.01
N ALA A 93 4.81 -1.10 1.05
CA ALA A 93 6.04 -1.85 1.33
C ALA A 93 7.21 -0.89 1.55
N LEU A 94 8.14 -1.28 2.43
CA LEU A 94 9.40 -0.55 2.61
C LEU A 94 10.39 -0.82 1.45
N ALA A 95 11.19 0.20 1.12
CA ALA A 95 12.30 0.11 0.18
C ALA A 95 13.58 0.68 0.79
N LEU A 96 14.69 0.06 0.42
CA LEU A 96 16.04 0.55 0.61
C LEU A 96 16.44 1.36 -0.63
N VAL A 97 16.84 2.62 -0.43
CA VAL A 97 17.38 3.49 -1.47
C VAL A 97 18.88 3.62 -1.30
N LEU A 98 19.62 3.42 -2.40
CA LEU A 98 21.07 3.36 -2.44
C LEU A 98 21.62 4.17 -3.63
N PRO A 99 22.91 4.54 -3.64
CA PRO A 99 23.55 5.16 -4.81
C PRO A 99 23.48 4.23 -6.03
N LYS A 100 23.44 4.83 -7.22
CA LYS A 100 23.28 4.10 -8.51
C LYS A 100 24.30 2.98 -8.73
N GLY A 101 25.52 3.16 -8.21
CA GLY A 101 26.66 2.26 -8.35
C GLY A 101 26.79 1.19 -7.26
N HIS A 102 25.86 1.10 -6.30
CA HIS A 102 25.96 0.15 -5.19
C HIS A 102 25.99 -1.31 -5.68
N GLU A 103 26.71 -2.18 -4.96
CA GLU A 103 26.88 -3.60 -5.32
C GLU A 103 25.57 -4.41 -5.35
N LEU A 104 24.55 -3.94 -4.62
CA LEU A 104 23.21 -4.54 -4.60
C LEU A 104 22.36 -4.19 -5.83
N LYS A 105 22.90 -3.42 -6.78
CA LYS A 105 22.23 -3.10 -8.04
C LYS A 105 21.82 -4.39 -8.78
N GLY A 106 20.56 -4.45 -9.19
CA GLY A 106 19.98 -5.58 -9.91
C GLY A 106 19.41 -6.67 -9.01
N SER A 107 19.57 -6.57 -7.68
CA SER A 107 18.84 -7.41 -6.73
C SER A 107 17.34 -7.10 -6.79
N GLU A 108 16.51 -8.14 -6.82
CA GLU A 108 15.05 -8.00 -6.77
C GLU A 108 14.57 -7.59 -5.36
N SER A 109 15.24 -8.11 -4.32
CA SER A 109 15.01 -7.78 -2.93
C SER A 109 16.30 -7.88 -2.10
N VAL A 110 16.30 -7.24 -0.92
CA VAL A 110 17.36 -7.29 0.08
C VAL A 110 16.80 -7.90 1.36
N SER A 111 17.49 -8.88 1.95
CA SER A 111 17.09 -9.46 3.23
C SER A 111 17.56 -8.60 4.39
N LEU A 112 16.97 -8.75 5.59
CA LEU A 112 17.45 -8.05 6.78
C LEU A 112 18.90 -8.38 7.14
N ALA A 113 19.36 -9.59 6.82
CA ALA A 113 20.75 -9.99 7.04
C ALA A 113 21.71 -9.24 6.12
N ASP A 114 21.34 -9.05 4.85
CA ASP A 114 22.15 -8.28 3.89
C ASP A 114 22.04 -6.76 4.16
N LEU A 115 20.90 -6.31 4.70
CA LEU A 115 20.70 -4.91 5.12
C LEU A 115 21.65 -4.51 6.25
N ALA A 116 22.02 -5.44 7.14
CA ALA A 116 22.95 -5.17 8.24
C ALA A 116 24.36 -4.80 7.77
N ASP A 117 24.74 -5.16 6.54
CA ASP A 117 26.02 -4.78 5.92
C ASP A 117 25.94 -3.39 5.23
N VAL A 118 24.76 -2.75 5.22
CA VAL A 118 24.52 -1.44 4.62
C VAL A 118 24.41 -0.40 5.72
N ARG A 119 25.17 0.69 5.59
CA ARG A 119 24.99 1.88 6.43
C ARG A 119 23.66 2.56 6.11
N ILE A 120 22.71 2.52 7.05
CA ILE A 120 21.42 3.20 6.93
C ILE A 120 21.53 4.57 7.58
N LEU A 121 21.29 5.63 6.82
CA LEU A 121 21.35 7.01 7.29
C LEU A 121 20.01 7.41 7.88
N ASP A 122 20.05 8.06 9.04
CA ASP A 122 18.86 8.61 9.68
C ASP A 122 18.37 9.88 8.96
N HIS A 123 17.05 10.09 8.96
CA HIS A 123 16.39 11.26 8.37
C HIS A 123 15.05 11.53 9.07
N PRO A 124 14.48 12.75 8.96
CA PRO A 124 13.29 13.14 9.73
C PRO A 124 12.05 12.25 9.56
N ASP A 125 11.94 11.57 8.42
CA ASP A 125 10.82 10.68 8.11
C ASP A 125 11.13 9.19 8.37
N HIS A 126 12.25 8.87 9.03
CA HIS A 126 12.62 7.49 9.35
C HIS A 126 11.75 6.95 10.48
N ALA A 127 10.86 6.01 10.15
CA ALA A 127 9.90 5.51 11.14
C ALA A 127 10.58 4.60 12.19
N PRO A 128 10.18 4.69 13.47
CA PRO A 128 10.76 3.87 14.54
C PRO A 128 10.47 2.37 14.38
N GLU A 129 9.46 1.98 13.59
CA GLU A 129 9.14 0.59 13.28
C GLU A 129 10.03 -0.02 12.18
N TRP A 130 10.81 0.80 11.46
CA TRP A 130 11.73 0.31 10.44
C TRP A 130 13.02 -0.24 11.07
N PRO A 131 13.82 -1.02 10.32
CA PRO A 131 15.19 -1.31 10.74
C PRO A 131 15.92 -0.03 11.17
N PRO A 132 16.69 -0.07 12.27
CA PRO A 132 17.28 1.12 12.85
C PRO A 132 18.25 1.79 11.88
N ALA A 133 18.18 3.11 11.82
CA ALA A 133 19.18 3.93 11.16
C ALA A 133 20.36 4.23 12.10
N GLU A 134 21.50 4.55 11.52
CA GLU A 134 22.66 5.07 12.24
C GLU A 134 22.43 6.56 12.54
N PRO A 135 22.42 6.97 13.82
CA PRO A 135 22.26 8.37 14.19
C PRO A 135 23.48 9.18 13.77
N TRP A 136 23.26 10.46 13.48
CA TRP A 136 24.34 11.39 13.17
C TRP A 136 25.16 11.71 14.43
N ALA A 137 26.49 11.59 14.32
CA ALA A 137 27.40 11.91 15.43
C ALA A 137 27.26 13.37 15.90
N ASP A 138 27.04 14.28 14.94
CA ASP A 138 26.64 15.65 15.17
C ASP A 138 25.23 15.85 14.57
N PRO A 139 24.20 16.13 15.40
CA PRO A 139 22.83 16.35 14.93
C PRO A 139 22.69 17.45 13.88
N ALA A 140 23.63 18.40 13.79
CA ALA A 140 23.62 19.44 12.76
C ALA A 140 23.78 18.90 11.34
N TRP A 141 24.23 17.65 11.18
CA TRP A 141 24.38 16.96 9.90
C TRP A 141 23.14 16.16 9.49
N MET A 142 22.12 16.07 10.35
CA MET A 142 20.85 15.45 10.01
C MET A 142 20.27 16.16 8.78
N PRO A 143 19.88 15.43 7.72
CA PRO A 143 19.24 16.04 6.56
C PRO A 143 17.93 16.72 6.99
N SER A 144 17.65 17.90 6.42
CA SER A 144 16.45 18.67 6.75
C SER A 144 15.15 18.01 6.32
N ASP A 145 15.20 17.21 5.25
CA ASP A 145 14.07 16.49 4.68
C ASP A 145 14.54 15.26 3.87
N ILE A 146 13.58 14.51 3.32
CA ILE A 146 13.86 13.34 2.49
C ILE A 146 14.66 13.67 1.22
N HIS A 147 14.54 14.87 0.65
CA HIS A 147 15.27 15.27 -0.54
C HIS A 147 16.75 15.55 -0.23
N ALA A 148 17.04 16.18 0.91
CA ALA A 148 18.39 16.34 1.44
C ALA A 148 19.00 14.97 1.78
N ALA A 149 18.22 14.05 2.36
CA ALA A 149 18.67 12.69 2.63
C ALA A 149 19.06 11.94 1.34
N LEU A 150 18.28 12.08 0.26
CA LEU A 150 18.62 11.54 -1.06
C LEU A 150 19.89 12.15 -1.65
N ALA A 151 20.10 13.46 -1.50
CA ALA A 151 21.34 14.10 -1.94
C ALA A 151 22.57 13.50 -1.24
N ILE A 152 22.45 13.15 0.03
CA ILE A 152 23.52 12.46 0.77
C ILE A 152 23.70 11.02 0.26
N VAL A 153 22.61 10.28 0.01
CA VAL A 153 22.69 8.92 -0.57
C VAL A 153 23.45 8.93 -1.90
N ALA A 154 23.22 9.95 -2.74
CA ALA A 154 23.91 10.09 -4.02
C ALA A 154 25.44 10.25 -3.89
N THR A 155 25.95 10.71 -2.74
CA THR A 155 27.40 10.81 -2.47
C THR A 155 28.03 9.44 -2.17
N GLY A 156 27.22 8.42 -1.91
CA GLY A 156 27.66 7.08 -1.53
C GLY A 156 27.92 6.89 -0.04
N LEU A 157 27.55 7.85 0.81
CA LEU A 157 27.75 7.77 2.26
C LEU A 157 27.01 6.59 2.92
N GLY A 158 25.86 6.21 2.36
CA GLY A 158 24.99 5.16 2.87
C GLY A 158 23.70 5.06 2.06
N GLY A 159 22.73 4.31 2.58
CA GLY A 159 21.36 4.23 2.05
C GLY A 159 20.34 4.79 3.02
N ILE A 160 19.11 4.99 2.56
CA ILE A 160 17.96 5.36 3.41
C ILE A 160 16.82 4.37 3.23
N LEU A 161 15.97 4.25 4.24
CA LEU A 161 14.71 3.51 4.15
C LEU A 161 13.56 4.48 3.92
N MET A 162 12.62 4.09 3.07
CA MET A 162 11.40 4.86 2.81
C MET A 162 10.32 4.01 2.11
N PRO A 163 9.05 4.44 2.04
CA PRO A 163 8.01 3.71 1.34
C PRO A 163 8.33 3.52 -0.15
N ALA A 164 8.17 2.31 -0.66
CA ALA A 164 8.51 1.96 -2.03
C ALA A 164 7.76 2.79 -3.10
N PRO A 165 6.47 3.15 -2.94
CA PRO A 165 5.78 4.03 -3.88
C PRO A 165 6.36 5.45 -3.87
N LEU A 166 6.71 5.98 -2.69
CA LEU A 166 7.36 7.28 -2.57
C LEU A 166 8.76 7.27 -3.22
N ALA A 167 9.58 6.25 -2.92
CA ALA A 167 10.89 6.07 -3.55
C ALA A 167 10.77 6.06 -5.08
N ARG A 168 9.83 5.30 -5.65
CA ARG A 168 9.60 5.27 -7.10
C ARG A 168 9.31 6.66 -7.68
N HIS A 169 8.65 7.52 -6.91
CA HIS A 169 8.20 8.83 -7.37
C HIS A 169 9.29 9.90 -7.27
N ILE A 170 10.07 9.92 -6.18
CA ILE A 170 10.96 11.06 -5.89
C ILE A 170 12.45 10.81 -6.14
N ILE A 171 12.90 9.55 -6.28
CA ILE A 171 14.33 9.30 -6.52
C ILE A 171 14.73 9.69 -7.94
N ASP A 172 15.94 10.22 -8.09
CA ASP A 172 16.58 10.31 -9.39
C ASP A 172 17.18 8.96 -9.79
N LYS A 173 16.69 8.35 -10.87
CA LYS A 173 17.17 7.06 -11.40
C LYS A 173 18.62 7.09 -11.92
N HIS A 174 19.19 8.27 -12.15
CA HIS A 174 20.59 8.44 -12.55
C HIS A 174 21.53 8.41 -11.34
N SER A 175 21.05 8.86 -10.19
CA SER A 175 21.82 8.94 -8.94
C SER A 175 21.50 7.80 -7.96
N HIS A 176 20.33 7.16 -8.08
CA HIS A 176 19.81 6.21 -7.10
C HIS A 176 19.33 4.89 -7.71
N ILE A 177 19.25 3.87 -6.87
CA ILE A 177 18.43 2.66 -7.04
C ILE A 177 17.52 2.49 -5.81
N ALA A 178 16.36 1.88 -6.01
CA ALA A 178 15.48 1.47 -4.93
C ALA A 178 15.22 -0.03 -5.01
N ILE A 179 15.39 -0.73 -3.89
CA ILE A 179 15.25 -2.18 -3.77
C ILE A 179 14.27 -2.48 -2.64
N ARG A 180 13.32 -3.39 -2.86
CA ARG A 180 12.37 -3.78 -1.80
C ARG A 180 13.06 -4.65 -0.77
N LEU A 181 12.58 -4.62 0.47
CA LEU A 181 12.98 -5.65 1.43
C LEU A 181 12.28 -6.99 1.11
N ALA A 182 12.97 -8.09 1.40
CA ALA A 182 12.42 -9.43 1.23
C ALA A 182 11.34 -9.72 2.29
N GLU A 183 11.56 -9.19 3.49
CA GLU A 183 10.63 -9.24 4.61
C GLU A 183 9.49 -8.22 4.41
N PRO A 184 8.24 -8.58 4.73
CA PRO A 184 7.08 -7.72 4.51
C PRO A 184 6.98 -6.62 5.57
N ILE A 185 7.95 -5.70 5.58
CA ILE A 185 7.96 -4.55 6.48
C ILE A 185 7.07 -3.44 5.90
N VAL A 186 6.17 -2.92 6.74
CA VAL A 186 5.31 -1.79 6.41
C VAL A 186 6.17 -0.52 6.36
N GLY A 187 6.23 0.10 5.19
CA GLY A 187 6.86 1.40 5.00
C GLY A 187 5.96 2.56 5.42
N GLY A 188 4.64 2.39 5.38
CA GLY A 188 3.70 3.40 5.83
C GLY A 188 2.29 2.96 5.52
N THR A 189 1.29 3.71 5.97
CA THR A 189 -0.12 3.39 5.73
C THR A 189 -0.79 4.56 5.05
N VAL A 190 -1.51 4.28 3.95
CA VAL A 190 -2.28 5.28 3.21
C VAL A 190 -3.71 5.30 3.72
N TRP A 191 -4.21 6.50 3.97
CA TRP A 191 -5.54 6.78 4.50
C TRP A 191 -6.28 7.73 3.58
N ALA A 192 -7.59 7.55 3.47
CA ALA A 192 -8.49 8.62 3.05
C ALA A 192 -9.04 9.31 4.29
N SER A 193 -8.90 10.62 4.39
CA SER A 193 -9.37 11.40 5.53
C SER A 193 -10.14 12.63 5.09
N TRP A 194 -11.11 13.04 5.90
CA TRP A 194 -11.92 14.23 5.65
C TRP A 194 -12.44 14.80 6.97
N ARG A 195 -12.74 16.10 7.00
CA ARG A 195 -13.24 16.76 8.20
C ARG A 195 -14.61 16.21 8.59
N VAL A 196 -14.88 16.11 9.89
CA VAL A 196 -16.19 15.68 10.40
C VAL A 196 -17.32 16.60 9.92
N GLU A 197 -17.07 17.90 9.84
CA GLU A 197 -18.02 18.87 9.30
C GLU A 197 -18.31 18.71 7.79
N ARG A 198 -17.42 18.03 7.04
CA ARG A 198 -17.56 17.83 5.60
C ARG A 198 -18.22 16.48 5.25
N ASP A 199 -18.71 15.74 6.25
CA ASP A 199 -19.21 14.36 6.12
C ASP A 199 -20.61 14.24 5.48
N ALA A 200 -20.80 14.88 4.33
CA ALA A 200 -22.03 14.84 3.55
C ALA A 200 -22.15 13.53 2.74
N PRO A 201 -23.33 13.23 2.16
CA PRO A 201 -23.57 11.96 1.43
C PRO A 201 -22.59 11.68 0.29
N ASP A 202 -22.07 12.72 -0.37
CA ASP A 202 -21.07 12.62 -1.43
C ASP A 202 -19.71 12.10 -0.89
N MET A 203 -19.26 12.56 0.28
CA MET A 203 -18.04 12.07 0.93
C MET A 203 -18.18 10.63 1.39
N GLN A 204 -19.32 10.28 1.97
CA GLN A 204 -19.64 8.90 2.35
C GLN A 204 -19.68 7.97 1.13
N HIS A 205 -20.20 8.47 0.01
CA HIS A 205 -20.19 7.74 -1.25
C HIS A 205 -18.77 7.55 -1.79
N LEU A 206 -17.95 8.62 -1.81
CA LEU A 206 -16.56 8.58 -2.27
C LEU A 206 -15.72 7.63 -1.40
N ALA A 207 -15.87 7.69 -0.08
CA ALA A 207 -15.25 6.74 0.86
C ALA A 207 -15.70 5.29 0.58
N GLY A 208 -16.97 5.08 0.24
CA GLY A 208 -17.50 3.80 -0.23
C GLY A 208 -16.81 3.31 -1.50
N VAL A 209 -16.64 4.17 -2.51
CA VAL A 209 -15.90 3.86 -3.75
C VAL A 209 -14.44 3.52 -3.45
N MET A 210 -13.82 4.22 -2.50
CA MET A 210 -12.43 3.96 -2.08
C MET A 210 -12.25 2.60 -1.42
N ARG A 211 -13.23 2.17 -0.60
CA ARG A 211 -13.31 0.79 -0.05
C ARG A 211 -13.57 -0.28 -1.10
N GLY A 212 -13.89 0.10 -2.34
CA GLY A 212 -14.15 -0.82 -3.45
C GLY A 212 -15.62 -1.09 -3.72
N ARG A 213 -16.55 -0.28 -3.18
CA ARG A 213 -17.94 -0.28 -3.64
C ARG A 213 -17.95 0.08 -5.13
N THR A 214 -18.66 -0.71 -5.92
CA THR A 214 -18.87 -0.47 -7.36
C THR A 214 -20.37 -0.37 -7.63
N ALA A 215 -20.78 0.16 -8.78
CA ALA A 215 -22.20 0.27 -9.18
C ALA A 215 -23.00 -1.06 -9.20
N ARG A 216 -22.35 -2.22 -9.01
CA ARG A 216 -23.02 -3.51 -8.78
C ARG A 216 -23.40 -3.75 -7.32
N SER A 217 -22.73 -3.10 -6.37
CA SER A 217 -23.00 -3.21 -4.94
C SER A 217 -24.14 -2.30 -4.47
N SER A 218 -24.44 -1.21 -5.18
CA SER A 218 -25.54 -0.29 -4.83
C SER A 218 -26.92 -0.87 -5.16
N ARG A 219 -27.00 -1.85 -6.06
CA ARG A 219 -28.27 -2.52 -6.44
C ARG A 219 -28.72 -3.61 -5.46
N ALA A 220 -27.94 -3.93 -4.42
CA ALA A 220 -28.35 -4.87 -3.38
C ALA A 220 -28.96 -4.19 -2.14
N SER A 221 -29.02 -2.86 -2.12
CA SER A 221 -29.67 -2.08 -1.05
C SER A 221 -30.71 -1.13 -1.65
N ALA A 222 -31.47 -1.64 -2.62
CA ALA A 222 -32.69 -1.06 -3.13
C ALA A 222 -33.59 -2.18 -3.67
N ASP A 223 -33.78 -3.22 -2.85
CA ASP A 223 -35.01 -4.02 -2.92
C ASP A 223 -35.17 -4.80 -1.60
N GLY A 224 -36.12 -4.35 -0.78
CA GLY A 224 -36.60 -5.11 0.35
C GLY A 224 -37.65 -6.08 -0.15
N GLY A 225 -37.29 -7.35 -0.30
CA GLY A 225 -38.23 -8.35 -0.81
C GLY A 225 -37.76 -9.79 -0.62
N SER A 226 -38.20 -10.40 0.47
CA SER A 226 -38.47 -11.83 0.69
C SER A 226 -37.40 -12.89 0.36
N ALA A 227 -37.18 -13.72 1.38
CA ALA A 227 -36.56 -15.04 1.34
C ALA A 227 -36.89 -15.88 0.10
N THR A 228 -35.90 -16.63 -0.41
CA THR A 228 -35.89 -18.11 -0.44
C THR A 228 -34.66 -18.67 -1.19
N GLY A 229 -34.13 -19.79 -0.70
CA GLY A 229 -33.63 -20.85 -1.59
C GLY A 229 -32.15 -20.82 -1.98
N ARG A 230 -31.28 -21.27 -1.07
CA ARG A 230 -29.95 -21.78 -1.39
C ARG A 230 -30.10 -23.27 -1.75
N PRO A 231 -29.64 -23.78 -2.92
CA PRO A 231 -29.47 -25.22 -3.09
C PRO A 231 -28.00 -25.60 -2.89
N SER A 232 -27.71 -26.17 -1.72
CA SER A 232 -26.52 -26.97 -1.46
C SER A 232 -26.61 -28.29 -2.23
N LYS A 233 -25.62 -28.55 -3.08
CA LYS A 233 -25.52 -29.79 -3.84
C LYS A 233 -24.88 -30.88 -2.97
N ALA A 234 -25.71 -31.66 -2.30
CA ALA A 234 -25.33 -32.94 -1.70
C ALA A 234 -26.51 -33.90 -1.83
N GLU A 235 -26.39 -34.87 -2.74
CA GLU A 235 -26.83 -36.28 -2.60
C GLU A 235 -26.89 -36.95 -3.97
N LYS A 236 -25.96 -37.89 -4.19
CA LYS A 236 -26.24 -39.14 -4.89
C LYS A 236 -25.39 -40.22 -4.24
N ALA A 237 -25.98 -40.91 -3.28
CA ALA A 237 -25.53 -42.18 -2.74
C ALA A 237 -26.64 -43.22 -2.97
N ALA A 238 -26.27 -44.37 -3.54
CA ALA A 238 -26.96 -45.67 -3.67
C ALA A 238 -26.48 -46.25 -5.02
N LYS A 239 -25.78 -47.38 -5.18
CA LYS A 239 -25.73 -48.74 -4.57
C LYS A 239 -24.37 -49.32 -5.03
N ALA A 240 -23.75 -50.39 -4.53
CA ALA A 240 -23.89 -51.37 -3.46
C ALA A 240 -22.57 -52.18 -3.48
N GLY A 241 -22.23 -52.90 -2.41
CA GLY A 241 -21.43 -54.13 -2.54
C GLY A 241 -20.14 -54.24 -1.72
N LYS A 242 -20.31 -54.70 -0.48
CA LYS A 242 -19.55 -55.75 0.23
C LYS A 242 -18.00 -55.69 0.41
N THR A 243 -17.67 -55.84 1.70
CA THR A 243 -16.58 -56.64 2.31
C THR A 243 -15.13 -56.17 2.18
N GLY A 244 -14.49 -56.01 3.35
CA GLY A 244 -13.21 -56.65 3.58
C GLY A 244 -12.01 -55.75 3.90
N ASN A 245 -11.73 -55.67 5.19
CA ASN A 245 -10.39 -55.71 5.78
C ASN A 245 -9.56 -54.42 5.95
N ARG A 246 -8.92 -54.39 7.12
CA ARG A 246 -8.00 -53.39 7.67
C ARG A 246 -6.78 -53.17 6.77
N GLN A 247 -6.33 -51.91 6.62
CA GLN A 247 -4.93 -51.53 6.76
C GLN A 247 -4.73 -50.00 6.74
N ALA A 248 -3.83 -49.54 7.60
CA ALA A 248 -3.42 -48.16 7.80
C ALA A 248 -2.85 -47.53 6.51
N GLN A 249 -3.19 -46.25 6.25
CA GLN A 249 -2.55 -45.46 5.20
C GLN A 249 -1.48 -44.50 5.77
N PRO A 250 -0.28 -44.48 5.18
CA PRO A 250 0.80 -43.56 5.53
C PRO A 250 0.67 -42.18 4.86
N ALA A 251 1.42 -41.22 5.39
CA ALA A 251 1.46 -39.81 4.98
C ALA A 251 1.64 -39.59 3.47
N LYS A 252 0.86 -38.66 2.90
CA LYS A 252 0.89 -38.25 1.50
C LYS A 252 2.27 -37.67 1.12
N ALA A 253 2.98 -38.37 0.24
CA ALA A 253 4.12 -37.86 -0.49
C ALA A 253 3.72 -36.73 -1.46
N LYS A 254 4.56 -35.69 -1.56
CA LYS A 254 4.42 -34.57 -2.50
C LYS A 254 4.44 -35.09 -3.95
N ALA A 255 3.51 -34.60 -4.77
CA ALA A 255 3.39 -34.97 -6.18
C ALA A 255 4.66 -34.60 -6.96
N LYS A 256 5.25 -35.58 -7.66
CA LYS A 256 6.40 -35.38 -8.56
C LYS A 256 5.94 -34.58 -9.79
N LEU A 257 6.56 -33.42 -10.02
CA LEU A 257 6.36 -32.63 -11.24
C LEU A 257 6.87 -33.40 -12.47
N LYS A 258 6.19 -33.26 -13.61
CA LYS A 258 6.57 -33.92 -14.86
C LYS A 258 7.96 -33.42 -15.34
N PRO A 259 8.85 -34.31 -15.80
CA PRO A 259 10.13 -33.92 -16.40
C PRO A 259 9.90 -32.93 -17.55
N ASN A 260 10.75 -31.89 -17.64
CA ASN A 260 10.66 -30.79 -18.62
C ASN A 260 9.45 -29.86 -18.53
N SER A 261 8.65 -29.93 -17.47
CA SER A 261 7.65 -28.89 -17.22
C SER A 261 8.33 -27.57 -16.81
N ARG A 262 7.71 -26.43 -17.15
CA ARG A 262 8.17 -25.09 -16.74
C ARG A 262 8.37 -24.99 -15.23
N GLY A 263 7.56 -25.70 -14.44
CA GLY A 263 7.70 -25.80 -12.98
C GLY A 263 8.96 -26.56 -12.53
N ALA A 264 9.31 -27.66 -13.20
CA ALA A 264 10.54 -28.40 -12.92
C ALA A 264 11.80 -27.61 -13.30
N GLN A 265 11.75 -26.84 -14.40
CA GLN A 265 12.85 -25.96 -14.82
C GLN A 265 13.06 -24.80 -13.85
N LEU A 266 11.98 -24.19 -13.34
CA LEU A 266 12.05 -23.13 -12.33
C LEU A 266 12.63 -23.65 -11.01
N GLN A 267 12.22 -24.84 -10.57
CA GLN A 267 12.77 -25.46 -9.36
C GLN A 267 14.26 -25.80 -9.50
N ALA A 268 14.68 -26.38 -10.63
CA ALA A 268 16.08 -26.65 -10.90
C ALA A 268 16.93 -25.36 -10.96
N ALA A 269 16.39 -24.27 -11.49
CA ALA A 269 17.05 -22.97 -11.51
C ALA A 269 17.20 -22.36 -10.10
N THR A 270 16.18 -22.49 -9.24
CA THR A 270 16.27 -22.06 -7.84
C THR A 270 17.27 -22.89 -7.05
N GLU A 271 17.27 -24.22 -7.20
CA GLU A 271 18.21 -25.10 -6.51
C GLU A 271 19.66 -24.85 -6.93
N LYS A 272 19.91 -24.57 -8.21
CA LYS A 272 21.24 -24.21 -8.71
C LYS A 272 21.73 -22.89 -8.09
N ARG A 273 20.86 -21.87 -8.03
CA ARG A 273 21.18 -20.57 -7.42
C ARG A 273 21.44 -20.69 -5.92
N GLU A 274 20.68 -21.52 -5.20
CA GLU A 274 20.92 -21.76 -3.78
C GLU A 274 22.24 -22.50 -3.53
N ARG A 275 22.61 -23.47 -4.38
CA ARG A 275 23.91 -24.15 -4.30
C ARG A 275 25.08 -23.21 -4.57
N GLU A 276 24.95 -22.31 -5.54
CA GLU A 276 25.96 -21.28 -5.82
C GLU A 276 26.10 -20.28 -4.65
N LYS A 277 24.98 -19.87 -4.04
CA LYS A 277 24.98 -19.04 -2.82
C LYS A 277 25.63 -19.75 -1.63
N ALA A 278 25.32 -21.03 -1.42
CA ALA A 278 25.90 -21.84 -0.35
C ALA A 278 27.41 -22.05 -0.55
N ALA A 279 27.86 -22.29 -1.78
CA ALA A 279 29.28 -22.41 -2.12
C ALA A 279 30.04 -21.09 -1.87
N ARG A 280 29.45 -19.95 -2.24
CA ARG A 280 30.03 -18.61 -1.97
C ARG A 280 30.12 -18.32 -0.46
N ARG A 281 29.08 -18.66 0.31
CA ARG A 281 29.09 -18.54 1.78
C ARG A 281 30.18 -19.41 2.43
N LYS A 282 30.43 -20.60 1.89
CA LYS A 282 31.50 -21.50 2.37
C LYS A 282 32.90 -21.00 2.01
N ALA A 283 33.06 -20.36 0.85
CA ALA A 283 34.31 -19.74 0.42
C ALA A 283 34.67 -18.48 1.22
N LYS A 284 33.67 -17.70 1.67
CA LYS A 284 33.87 -16.48 2.50
C LYS A 284 34.17 -16.81 3.98
N ARG A 285 34.05 -18.08 4.39
CA ARG A 285 34.30 -18.60 5.75
C ARG A 285 35.63 -19.34 5.91
N LYS A 286 36.43 -19.45 4.84
CA LYS A 286 37.74 -20.11 4.82
C LYS A 286 38.80 -19.07 4.51
#